data_AF-A0A523RCQ3-F1
#
_entry.id   AF-A0A523RCQ3-F1
#
_cell.length_a   1.000
_cell.length_b   1.000
_cell.length_c   1.000
_cell.angle_alpha   90.00
_cell.angle_beta   90.00
_cell.angle_gamma   90.00
#
_symmetry.space_group_name_H-M   'P 1'
#
loop_
_entity.id
_entity.type
_entity.pdbx_description
1 polymer ?
#
loop_
_entity_poly.entity_id
_entity_poly.type
_entity_poly.pdbx_seq_one_letter_code
_entity_poly.pdbx_strand_id
1 'polypeptide(L)'
;MGMFDTVVFPKPIKCVTCGKLHLDVQTKQFDKTMTSYKVGDIVPTNVIHGVIEEILSCDHGSEGEKYYFDQKCYFVIWHGILIEVAGNIDKAKNKLELFGVGDLFFLYQALFKERNDFQAKYRRLKSWVKSYREFEQLSKEEQQRIRSEDRELKDIGYIDLLPYLSEENPLLSFLEELEESDLSDKTLLF
;
A
#
# COMPACT_ATOMS: atom_id res chain seq x y z
N MET A 1 -5.27 11.57 24.44
CA MET A 1 -4.47 11.17 23.25
C MET A 1 -4.87 12.10 22.11
N GLY A 2 -3.90 12.72 21.43
CA GLY A 2 -4.20 13.62 20.30
C GLY A 2 -4.46 12.83 19.02
N MET A 3 -5.13 13.44 18.04
CA MET A 3 -5.17 12.91 16.68
C MET A 3 -3.84 13.24 15.97
N PHE A 4 -3.28 12.25 15.29
CA PHE A 4 -2.03 12.35 14.54
C PHE A 4 -2.25 11.69 13.19
N ASP A 5 -1.61 12.24 12.17
CA ASP A 5 -1.50 11.55 10.88
C ASP A 5 -0.27 10.66 10.88
N THR A 6 -0.23 9.69 9.99
CA THR A 6 0.91 8.77 9.85
C THR A 6 1.58 9.00 8.51
N VAL A 7 2.91 9.12 8.49
CA VAL A 7 3.70 9.11 7.26
C VAL A 7 4.44 7.79 7.18
N VAL A 8 4.14 6.99 6.15
CA VAL A 8 4.79 5.71 5.88
C VAL A 8 6.06 5.95 5.07
N PHE A 9 7.16 5.37 5.52
CA PHE A 9 8.45 5.53 4.87
C PHE A 9 8.59 4.57 3.68
N PRO A 10 9.02 5.06 2.50
CA PRO A 10 9.30 4.19 1.36
C PRO A 10 10.52 3.28 1.63
N LYS A 11 11.42 3.72 2.51
CA LYS A 11 12.54 2.92 3.02
C LYS A 11 12.56 3.04 4.55
N PRO A 12 12.63 1.91 5.27
CA PRO A 12 12.65 1.95 6.73
C PRO A 12 13.81 2.80 7.26
N ILE A 13 13.52 3.64 8.25
CA ILE A 13 14.53 4.46 8.93
C ILE A 13 15.02 3.71 10.16
N LYS A 14 16.31 3.45 10.23
CA LYS A 14 16.93 2.77 11.38
C LYS A 14 17.09 3.76 12.54
N CYS A 15 16.67 3.35 13.74
CA CYS A 15 16.95 4.06 14.98
C CYS A 15 18.47 4.09 15.23
N VAL A 16 19.03 5.27 15.47
CA VAL A 16 20.46 5.44 15.76
C VAL A 16 20.91 4.74 17.05
N THR A 17 20.02 4.56 18.03
CA THR A 17 20.37 3.98 19.34
C THR A 17 20.22 2.46 19.36
N CYS A 18 19.04 1.92 19.07
CA CYS A 18 18.76 0.49 19.20
C CYS A 18 18.82 -0.28 17.88
N GLY A 19 18.90 0.42 16.76
CA GLY A 19 18.91 -0.20 15.44
C GLY A 19 17.57 -0.76 14.95
N LYS A 20 16.46 -0.55 15.68
CA LYS A 20 15.11 -0.90 15.23
C LYS A 20 14.77 -0.16 13.93
N LEU A 21 14.12 -0.85 13.01
CA LEU A 21 13.64 -0.28 11.76
C LEU A 21 12.25 0.32 11.99
N HIS A 22 12.13 1.62 11.75
CA HIS A 22 10.85 2.31 11.74
C HIS A 22 10.30 2.29 10.32
N LEU A 23 9.03 1.89 10.18
CA LEU A 23 8.31 1.87 8.90
C LEU A 23 7.50 3.14 8.68
N ASP A 24 7.24 3.89 9.74
CA ASP A 24 6.40 5.08 9.72
C ASP A 24 6.74 6.03 10.89
N VAL A 25 6.10 7.21 10.87
CA VAL A 25 6.11 8.18 11.95
C VAL A 25 4.75 8.87 12.07
N GLN A 26 4.35 9.17 13.30
CA GLN A 26 3.17 10.00 13.58
C GLN A 26 3.53 11.48 13.53
N THR A 27 2.74 12.28 12.82
CA THR A 27 2.98 13.71 12.64
C THR A 27 1.75 14.56 13.02
N LYS A 28 2.04 15.78 13.49
CA LYS A 28 1.07 16.85 13.73
C LYS A 28 1.16 17.99 12.71
N GLN A 29 2.06 17.86 11.73
CA GLN A 29 2.37 18.89 10.74
C GLN A 29 1.29 19.01 9.65
N PHE A 30 0.35 18.06 9.64
CA PHE A 30 -0.81 18.00 8.76
C PHE A 30 -2.13 18.26 9.51
N ASP A 31 -3.27 17.91 8.92
CA ASP A 31 -4.61 18.23 9.43
C ASP A 31 -5.08 17.38 10.63
N LYS A 32 -4.33 16.34 11.01
CA LYS A 32 -4.62 15.44 12.16
C LYS A 32 -5.93 14.68 11.95
N THR A 33 -6.12 14.15 10.75
CA THR A 33 -7.31 13.40 10.31
C THR A 33 -7.16 11.89 10.49
N MET A 34 -6.13 11.43 11.21
CA MET A 34 -5.80 10.01 11.36
C MET A 34 -5.55 9.33 10.00
N THR A 35 -5.07 10.12 9.04
CA THR A 35 -4.82 9.67 7.67
C THR A 35 -3.39 9.20 7.54
N SER A 36 -3.18 8.14 6.75
CA SER A 36 -1.85 7.65 6.40
C SER A 36 -1.44 8.20 5.05
N TYR A 37 -0.24 8.79 4.99
CA TYR A 37 0.35 9.39 3.79
C TYR A 37 1.61 8.63 3.38
N LYS A 38 1.84 8.53 2.08
CA LYS A 38 3.02 7.94 1.43
C LYS A 38 3.65 8.97 0.49
N VAL A 39 4.87 8.69 0.05
CA VAL A 39 5.48 9.46 -1.05
C VAL A 39 4.60 9.35 -2.30
N GLY A 40 4.28 10.50 -2.89
CA GLY A 40 3.32 10.64 -3.98
C GLY A 40 1.99 11.25 -3.57
N ASP A 41 1.65 11.22 -2.28
CA ASP A 41 0.39 11.77 -1.79
C ASP A 41 0.42 13.30 -1.71
N ILE A 42 -0.75 13.89 -1.94
CA ILE A 42 -1.00 15.30 -1.63
C ILE A 42 -1.25 15.39 -0.13
N VAL A 43 -0.40 16.15 0.56
CA VAL A 43 -0.50 16.33 2.01
C VAL A 43 -1.14 17.67 2.36
N PRO A 44 -2.11 17.70 3.28
CA PRO A 44 -2.65 18.97 3.75
C PRO A 44 -1.64 19.62 4.68
N THR A 45 -0.96 20.65 4.19
CA THR A 45 0.04 21.40 4.95
C THR A 45 0.10 22.86 4.48
N ASN A 46 0.55 23.75 5.37
CA ASN A 46 0.82 25.14 5.02
C ASN A 46 2.12 25.30 4.20
N VAL A 47 2.96 24.27 4.16
CA VAL A 47 4.21 24.27 3.41
C VAL A 47 3.96 23.78 1.99
N ILE A 48 3.76 24.71 1.05
CA ILE A 48 3.54 24.35 -0.35
C ILE A 48 4.82 23.77 -0.97
N HIS A 49 5.99 24.33 -0.65
CA HIS A 49 7.26 23.88 -1.20
C HIS A 49 8.37 24.09 -0.15
N GLY A 50 8.98 23.00 0.33
CA GLY A 50 9.94 23.08 1.43
C GLY A 50 10.21 21.75 2.11
N VAL A 51 10.95 21.82 3.23
CA VAL A 51 11.27 20.68 4.07
C VAL A 51 10.67 20.89 5.45
N ILE A 52 9.90 19.91 5.94
CA ILE A 52 9.35 19.87 7.29
C ILE A 52 10.21 18.94 8.13
N GLU A 53 10.66 19.40 9.30
CA GLU A 53 11.35 18.57 10.28
C GLU A 53 10.32 17.89 11.19
N GLU A 54 10.48 16.59 11.40
CA GLU A 54 9.65 15.80 12.32
C GLU A 54 10.52 14.92 13.21
N ILE A 55 10.06 14.68 14.44
CA ILE A 55 10.79 13.87 15.42
C ILE A 55 10.28 12.44 15.37
N LEU A 56 11.21 11.51 15.16
CA LEU A 56 10.96 10.08 15.19
C LEU A 56 11.10 9.59 16.63
N SER A 57 10.04 9.02 17.18
CA SER A 57 10.01 8.42 18.52
C SER A 57 10.37 6.94 18.44
N CYS A 58 11.16 6.48 19.42
CA CYS A 58 11.51 5.07 19.56
C CYS A 58 11.31 4.61 21.00
N ASP A 59 10.89 3.34 21.14
CA ASP A 59 10.54 2.66 22.38
C ASP A 59 11.72 1.88 22.99
N HIS A 60 12.96 2.23 22.64
CA HIS A 60 14.15 1.48 23.07
C HIS A 60 14.57 1.68 24.54
N GLY A 61 13.70 2.24 25.38
CA GLY A 61 13.87 2.21 26.84
C GLY A 61 13.55 0.81 27.37
N SER A 62 14.33 0.33 28.33
CA SER A 62 13.95 -0.85 29.13
C SER A 62 12.58 -0.64 29.78
N GLU A 63 11.83 -1.73 30.01
CA GLU A 63 10.49 -1.74 30.62
C GLU A 63 10.35 -0.69 31.74
N GLY A 64 9.67 0.41 31.44
CA GLY A 64 9.41 1.51 32.39
C GLY A 64 10.12 2.83 32.11
N GLU A 65 11.02 2.92 31.13
CA GLU A 65 11.68 4.19 30.77
C GLU A 65 11.07 4.86 29.53
N LYS A 66 11.15 6.20 29.53
CA LYS A 66 10.46 7.14 28.62
C LYS A 66 10.82 6.88 27.15
N TYR A 67 9.87 7.14 26.24
CA TYR A 67 10.16 7.26 24.81
C TYR A 67 11.31 8.27 24.60
N TYR A 68 12.32 7.85 23.84
CA TYR A 68 13.43 8.72 23.46
C TYR A 68 13.10 9.41 22.13
N PHE A 69 13.34 10.73 22.07
CA PHE A 69 12.92 11.65 21.01
C PHE A 69 14.11 12.13 20.16
N ASP A 70 15.06 11.24 19.85
CA ASP A 70 16.42 11.68 19.56
C ASP A 70 16.80 11.62 18.07
N GLN A 71 15.89 11.20 17.19
CA GLN A 71 16.15 11.15 15.76
C GLN A 71 15.16 12.02 15.00
N LYS A 72 15.69 12.82 14.07
CA LYS A 72 14.88 13.64 13.17
C LYS A 72 14.68 12.91 11.85
N CYS A 73 13.52 13.13 11.27
CA CYS A 73 13.23 12.84 9.88
C CYS A 73 12.69 14.10 9.20
N TYR A 74 12.74 14.11 7.88
CA TYR A 74 12.47 15.30 7.10
C TYR A 74 11.51 14.94 5.96
N PHE A 75 10.35 15.59 5.94
CA PHE A 75 9.39 15.46 4.85
C PHE A 75 9.72 16.52 3.80
N VAL A 76 9.94 16.08 2.56
CA VAL A 76 10.19 16.98 1.44
C VAL A 76 8.88 17.19 0.71
N ILE A 77 8.40 18.43 0.70
CA ILE A 77 7.14 18.82 0.08
C ILE A 77 7.43 19.64 -1.17
N TRP A 78 6.85 19.24 -2.30
CA TRP A 78 6.97 19.94 -3.57
C TRP A 78 5.57 20.19 -4.13
N HIS A 79 5.17 21.47 -4.16
CA HIS A 79 3.80 21.89 -4.53
C HIS A 79 2.68 21.12 -3.83
N GLY A 80 2.84 20.86 -2.53
CA GLY A 80 1.88 20.12 -1.70
C GLY A 80 1.95 18.59 -1.81
N ILE A 81 2.87 18.05 -2.63
CA ILE A 81 3.11 16.62 -2.78
C ILE A 81 4.25 16.21 -1.86
N LEU A 82 4.07 15.14 -1.09
CA LEU A 82 5.15 14.51 -0.34
C LEU A 82 6.04 13.73 -1.32
N ILE A 83 7.23 14.25 -1.64
CA ILE A 83 8.11 13.66 -2.66
C ILE A 83 9.22 12.78 -2.08
N GLU A 84 9.55 12.93 -0.79
CA GLU A 84 10.59 12.15 -0.13
C GLU A 84 10.45 12.21 1.40
N VAL A 85 10.91 11.15 2.07
CA VAL A 85 11.13 11.17 3.52
C VAL A 85 12.59 10.82 3.80
N ALA A 86 13.34 11.78 4.32
CA ALA A 86 14.78 11.65 4.52
C ALA A 86 15.15 11.62 6.01
N GLY A 87 16.14 10.81 6.38
CA GLY A 87 16.73 10.82 7.73
C GLY A 87 17.80 11.91 7.95
N ASN A 88 18.11 12.74 6.94
CA ASN A 88 19.10 13.81 7.01
C ASN A 88 18.61 15.04 6.22
N ILE A 89 18.77 16.22 6.80
CA ILE A 89 18.43 17.51 6.19
C ILE A 89 19.15 17.77 4.86
N ASP A 90 20.41 17.38 4.72
CA ASP A 90 21.18 17.62 3.50
C ASP A 90 20.60 16.83 2.33
N LYS A 91 20.17 15.59 2.58
CA LYS A 91 19.46 14.76 1.59
C LYS A 91 18.11 15.36 1.24
N ALA A 92 17.37 15.87 2.23
CA ALA A 92 16.08 16.49 2.03
C ALA A 92 16.18 17.75 1.14
N LYS A 93 17.13 18.64 1.44
CA LYS A 93 17.37 19.87 0.67
C LYS A 93 17.83 19.56 -0.76
N ASN A 94 18.80 18.67 -0.91
CA ASN A 94 19.29 18.25 -2.22
C ASN A 94 18.15 17.66 -3.07
N LYS A 95 17.30 16.81 -2.48
CA LYS A 95 16.13 16.26 -3.17
C LYS A 95 15.16 17.36 -3.62
N LEU A 96 14.88 18.35 -2.77
CA LEU A 96 14.00 19.47 -3.11
C LEU A 96 14.54 20.30 -4.29
N GLU A 97 15.85 20.54 -4.33
CA GLU A 97 16.52 21.30 -5.39
C GLU A 97 16.55 20.54 -6.73
N LEU A 98 16.76 19.22 -6.68
CA LEU A 98 16.85 18.39 -7.88
C LEU A 98 15.48 17.99 -8.43
N PHE A 99 14.44 17.90 -7.60
CA PHE A 99 13.14 17.41 -8.02
C PHE A 99 12.50 18.37 -9.02
N GLY A 100 12.41 17.91 -10.26
CA GLY A 100 11.83 18.67 -11.36
C GLY A 100 10.56 18.04 -11.92
N VAL A 101 10.07 18.64 -13.02
CA VAL A 101 8.92 18.14 -13.77
C VAL A 101 9.15 16.73 -14.34
N GLY A 102 10.41 16.39 -14.68
CA GLY A 102 10.77 15.04 -15.14
C GLY A 102 10.58 13.99 -14.05
N ASP A 103 11.02 14.27 -12.81
CA ASP A 103 10.81 13.38 -11.67
C ASP A 103 9.33 13.24 -11.33
N LEU A 104 8.57 14.33 -11.43
CA LEU A 104 7.12 14.30 -11.26
C LEU A 104 6.44 13.36 -12.27
N PHE A 105 6.90 13.35 -13.53
CA PHE A 105 6.37 12.43 -14.53
C PHE A 105 6.63 10.97 -14.15
N PHE A 106 7.85 10.64 -13.70
CA PHE A 106 8.16 9.27 -13.25
C PHE A 106 7.37 8.87 -12.00
N LEU A 107 7.20 9.78 -11.04
CA LEU A 107 6.36 9.57 -9.87
C LEU A 107 4.91 9.29 -10.28
N TYR A 108 4.36 10.10 -11.18
CA TYR A 108 3.00 9.91 -11.69
C TYR A 108 2.84 8.59 -12.44
N GLN A 109 3.83 8.22 -13.26
CA GLN A 109 3.82 6.94 -13.97
C GLN A 109 3.80 5.75 -13.01
N ALA A 110 4.59 5.80 -11.93
CA ALA A 110 4.60 4.77 -10.89
C ALA A 110 3.24 4.69 -10.16
N LEU A 111 2.67 5.82 -9.76
CA LEU A 111 1.34 5.87 -9.13
C LEU A 111 0.23 5.38 -10.06
N PHE A 112 0.33 5.68 -11.36
CA PHE A 112 -0.62 5.20 -12.36
C PHE A 112 -0.55 3.67 -12.53
N LYS A 113 0.67 3.11 -12.51
CA LYS A 113 0.91 1.67 -12.51
C LYS A 113 0.24 1.01 -11.29
N GLU A 114 0.54 1.50 -10.09
CA GLU A 114 -0.05 0.99 -8.83
C GLU A 114 -1.59 1.06 -8.85
N ARG A 115 -2.15 2.16 -9.36
CA ARG A 115 -3.60 2.31 -9.51
C ARG A 115 -4.19 1.25 -10.44
N ASN A 116 -3.55 1.01 -11.59
CA ASN A 116 -4.03 0.01 -12.55
C ASN A 116 -3.94 -1.40 -11.97
N ASP A 117 -2.87 -1.71 -11.24
CA ASP A 117 -2.70 -2.99 -10.57
C ASP A 117 -3.78 -3.21 -9.54
N PHE A 118 -4.03 -2.21 -8.69
CA PHE A 118 -5.13 -2.24 -7.73
C PHE A 118 -6.47 -2.44 -8.42
N GLN A 119 -6.76 -1.71 -9.51
CA GLN A 119 -8.01 -1.86 -10.25
C GLN A 119 -8.15 -3.25 -10.89
N ALA A 120 -7.08 -3.81 -11.45
CA ALA A 120 -7.06 -5.15 -12.02
C ALA A 120 -7.33 -6.20 -10.94
N LYS A 121 -6.63 -6.12 -9.80
CA LYS A 121 -6.84 -6.99 -8.64
C LYS A 121 -8.27 -6.89 -8.13
N TYR A 122 -8.77 -5.68 -7.91
CA TYR A 122 -10.15 -5.45 -7.47
C TYR A 122 -11.20 -6.03 -8.42
N ARG A 123 -11.02 -5.86 -9.75
CA ARG A 123 -11.94 -6.45 -10.74
C ARG A 123 -11.92 -7.96 -10.70
N ARG A 124 -10.74 -8.57 -10.60
CA ARG A 124 -10.58 -10.04 -10.51
C ARG A 124 -11.25 -10.57 -9.24
N LEU A 125 -10.99 -9.94 -8.08
CA LEU A 125 -11.65 -10.28 -6.81
C LEU A 125 -13.17 -10.13 -6.88
N LYS A 126 -13.67 -9.01 -7.43
CA LYS A 126 -15.10 -8.78 -7.58
C LYS A 126 -15.76 -9.85 -8.45
N SER A 127 -15.12 -10.22 -9.56
CA SER A 127 -15.60 -11.29 -10.45
C SER A 127 -15.60 -12.64 -9.74
N TRP A 128 -14.50 -12.97 -9.07
CA TRP A 128 -14.33 -14.22 -8.33
C TRP A 128 -15.38 -14.37 -7.23
N VAL A 129 -15.58 -13.35 -6.38
CA VAL A 129 -16.58 -13.37 -5.31
C VAL A 129 -18.00 -13.52 -5.87
N LYS A 130 -18.28 -12.90 -7.03
CA LYS A 130 -19.56 -13.06 -7.71
C LYS A 130 -19.76 -14.52 -8.16
N SER A 131 -18.78 -15.10 -8.86
CA SER A 131 -18.83 -16.50 -9.28
C SER A 131 -18.93 -17.45 -8.09
N TYR A 132 -18.20 -17.21 -7.01
CA TYR A 132 -18.23 -18.03 -5.81
C TYR A 132 -19.61 -18.01 -5.15
N ARG A 133 -20.22 -16.82 -5.05
CA ARG A 133 -21.58 -16.67 -4.53
C ARG A 133 -22.61 -17.39 -5.41
N GLU A 134 -22.48 -17.30 -6.73
CA GLU A 134 -23.35 -18.01 -7.67
C GLU A 134 -23.18 -19.53 -7.51
N PHE A 135 -21.94 -20.02 -7.37
CA PHE A 135 -21.63 -21.43 -7.14
C PHE A 135 -22.27 -21.97 -5.86
N GLU A 136 -22.18 -21.23 -4.74
CA GLU A 136 -22.80 -21.59 -3.46
C GLU A 136 -24.34 -21.69 -3.54
N GLN A 137 -24.97 -20.99 -4.50
CA GLN A 137 -26.42 -21.02 -4.72
C GLN A 137 -26.89 -22.18 -5.60
N LEU A 138 -25.97 -22.88 -6.28
CA LEU A 138 -26.32 -24.02 -7.13
C LEU A 138 -26.75 -25.24 -6.31
N SER A 139 -27.45 -26.17 -6.97
CA SER A 139 -27.74 -27.46 -6.36
C SER A 139 -26.47 -28.26 -6.09
N LYS A 140 -26.50 -29.16 -5.10
CA LYS A 140 -25.32 -30.00 -4.77
C LYS A 140 -24.87 -30.87 -5.96
N GLU A 141 -25.79 -31.30 -6.81
CA GLU A 141 -25.50 -32.07 -8.03
C GLU A 141 -24.72 -31.23 -9.04
N GLU A 142 -25.13 -29.97 -9.25
CA GLU A 142 -24.42 -29.03 -10.13
C GLU A 142 -23.06 -28.65 -9.58
N GLN A 143 -22.95 -28.43 -8.26
CA GLN A 143 -21.66 -28.19 -7.60
C GLN A 143 -20.70 -29.38 -7.78
N GLN A 144 -21.19 -30.61 -7.67
CA GLN A 144 -20.40 -31.82 -7.91
C GLN A 144 -19.98 -31.95 -9.38
N ARG A 145 -20.85 -31.62 -10.33
CA ARG A 145 -20.50 -31.58 -11.77
C ARG A 145 -19.41 -30.55 -12.06
N ILE A 146 -19.52 -29.34 -11.51
CA ILE A 146 -18.51 -28.29 -11.70
C ILE A 146 -17.15 -28.72 -11.13
N ARG A 147 -17.16 -29.45 -10.00
CA ARG A 147 -15.95 -30.01 -9.39
C ARG A 147 -15.37 -31.21 -10.15
N SER A 148 -16.15 -31.88 -11.01
CA SER A 148 -15.70 -33.06 -11.75
C SER A 148 -15.01 -32.70 -13.07
N GLU A 149 -14.48 -33.70 -13.77
CA GLU A 149 -13.90 -33.51 -15.11
C GLU A 149 -14.98 -33.42 -16.21
N ASP A 150 -16.22 -33.83 -15.94
CA ASP A 150 -17.37 -33.81 -16.85
C ASP A 150 -18.07 -32.44 -16.90
N ARG A 151 -17.29 -31.36 -17.01
CA ARG A 151 -17.79 -29.98 -17.05
C ARG A 151 -18.44 -29.65 -18.39
N GLU A 152 -19.54 -28.92 -18.35
CA GLU A 152 -20.21 -28.40 -19.55
C GLU A 152 -19.70 -27.00 -19.94
N LEU A 153 -19.93 -26.57 -21.18
CA LEU A 153 -19.59 -25.21 -21.64
C LEU A 153 -20.19 -24.10 -20.77
N LYS A 154 -21.36 -24.34 -20.17
CA LYS A 154 -22.01 -23.39 -19.26
C LYS A 154 -21.27 -23.22 -17.92
N ASP A 155 -20.42 -24.17 -17.56
CA ASP A 155 -19.67 -24.19 -16.30
C ASP A 155 -18.33 -23.42 -16.39
N ILE A 156 -17.98 -22.89 -17.58
CA ILE A 156 -16.74 -22.15 -17.83
C ILE A 156 -16.56 -20.96 -16.87
N GLY A 157 -17.66 -20.32 -16.44
CA GLY A 157 -17.62 -19.17 -15.52
C GLY A 157 -17.11 -19.49 -14.11
N TYR A 158 -16.94 -20.77 -13.76
CA TYR A 158 -16.47 -21.24 -12.46
C TYR A 158 -15.05 -21.81 -12.49
N ILE A 159 -14.39 -21.85 -13.65
CA ILE A 159 -13.05 -22.43 -13.80
C ILE A 159 -12.05 -21.78 -12.83
N ASP A 160 -12.12 -20.46 -12.70
CA ASP A 160 -11.26 -19.68 -11.81
C ASP A 160 -11.49 -19.98 -10.32
N LEU A 161 -12.57 -20.66 -9.94
CA LEU A 161 -12.82 -21.04 -8.53
C LEU A 161 -12.15 -22.35 -8.15
N LEU A 162 -12.01 -23.26 -9.11
CA LEU A 162 -11.68 -24.67 -8.87
C LEU A 162 -10.41 -24.90 -8.07
N PRO A 163 -9.30 -24.15 -8.27
CA PRO A 163 -8.09 -24.31 -7.48
C PRO A 163 -8.33 -24.13 -5.97
N TYR A 164 -9.32 -23.32 -5.59
CA TYR A 164 -9.54 -22.91 -4.20
C TYR A 164 -10.71 -23.65 -3.54
N LEU A 165 -11.60 -24.31 -4.29
CA LEU A 165 -12.81 -24.96 -3.75
C LEU A 165 -12.51 -26.15 -2.80
N SER A 166 -11.28 -26.67 -2.82
CA SER A 166 -10.80 -27.72 -1.91
C SER A 166 -10.21 -27.18 -0.60
N GLU A 167 -9.99 -25.86 -0.52
CA GLU A 167 -9.39 -25.23 0.65
C GLU A 167 -10.41 -24.92 1.73
N GLU A 168 -9.95 -24.84 2.99
CA GLU A 168 -10.80 -24.52 4.14
C GLU A 168 -11.34 -23.09 4.06
N ASN A 169 -10.57 -22.16 3.48
CA ASN A 169 -10.98 -20.78 3.23
C ASN A 169 -10.63 -20.34 1.79
N PRO A 170 -11.48 -20.67 0.81
CA PRO A 170 -11.21 -20.40 -0.61
C PRO A 170 -10.94 -18.91 -0.91
N LEU A 171 -11.56 -17.99 -0.16
CA LEU A 171 -11.37 -16.55 -0.35
C LEU A 171 -9.97 -16.10 0.09
N LEU A 172 -9.47 -16.62 1.21
CA LEU A 172 -8.17 -16.24 1.73
C LEU A 172 -7.05 -16.70 0.77
N SER A 173 -7.14 -17.93 0.30
CA SER A 173 -6.19 -18.49 -0.67
C SER A 173 -6.18 -17.73 -2.00
N PHE A 174 -7.37 -17.34 -2.47
CA PHE A 174 -7.48 -16.48 -3.66
C PHE A 174 -6.87 -15.09 -3.43
N LEU A 175 -7.06 -14.50 -2.25
CA LEU A 175 -6.45 -13.21 -1.90
C LEU A 175 -4.93 -13.29 -1.87
N GLU A 176 -4.36 -14.36 -1.30
CA GLU A 176 -2.91 -14.59 -1.28
C GLU A 176 -2.33 -14.67 -2.71
N GLU A 177 -2.93 -15.46 -3.61
CA GLU A 177 -2.50 -15.48 -5.03
C GLU A 177 -2.61 -14.09 -5.68
N LEU A 178 -3.70 -13.37 -5.39
CA LEU A 178 -3.95 -12.07 -5.98
C LEU A 178 -2.92 -11.04 -5.51
N GLU A 179 -2.50 -11.11 -4.24
CA GLU A 179 -1.44 -10.27 -3.68
C GLU A 179 -0.09 -10.55 -4.34
N GLU A 180 0.26 -11.82 -4.53
CA GLU A 180 1.50 -12.25 -5.18
C GLU A 180 1.53 -11.96 -6.70
N SER A 181 0.36 -11.85 -7.33
CA SER A 181 0.28 -11.60 -8.77
C SER A 181 0.73 -10.17 -9.13
N ASP A 182 1.75 -10.07 -9.99
CA ASP A 182 2.11 -8.84 -10.68
C ASP A 182 1.29 -8.72 -11.97
N LEU A 183 0.18 -7.98 -11.90
CA LEU A 183 -0.75 -7.79 -13.03
C LEU A 183 -0.35 -6.63 -13.95
N SER A 184 0.75 -5.96 -13.61
CA SER A 184 1.10 -4.66 -14.16
C SER A 184 1.60 -4.70 -15.61
N ASP A 185 2.14 -5.83 -16.04
CA ASP A 185 2.66 -6.00 -17.40
C ASP A 185 1.60 -6.47 -18.41
N LYS A 186 0.43 -6.94 -17.97
CA LYS A 186 -0.59 -7.50 -18.89
C LYS A 186 -1.57 -6.48 -19.44
N THR A 187 -1.52 -5.23 -18.97
CA THR A 187 -2.54 -4.20 -19.26
C THR A 187 -2.07 -3.12 -20.24
N LEU A 188 -0.84 -3.19 -20.77
CA LEU A 188 -0.30 -2.25 -21.75
C LEU A 188 -0.52 -2.66 -23.22
N LEU A 189 -1.36 -3.66 -23.48
CA LEU A 189 -1.76 -4.08 -24.83
C LEU A 189 -3.26 -3.86 -25.05
N PHE A 190 -3.73 -2.62 -24.91
CA PHE A 190 -4.99 -2.16 -25.52
C PHE A 190 -4.87 -0.69 -25.90
#